data_AF-A0A9W8PAE2-F1
#
_entry.id   AF-A0A9W8PAE2-F1
#
_cell.length_a   1.000
_cell.length_b   1.000
_cell.length_c   1.000
_cell.angle_alpha   90.00
_cell.angle_beta   90.00
_cell.angle_gamma   90.00
#
_symmetry.space_group_name_H-M   'P 1'
#
loop_
_entity.id
_entity.type
_entity.pdbx_description
1 polymer ?
#
loop_
_entity_poly.entity_id
_entity_poly.type
_entity_poly.pdbx_seq_one_letter_code
_entity_poly.pdbx_strand_id
1 'polypeptide(L)'
;MFLEPLSGLQPPSLLPQSFSLKVILIREEGVHQSQVRQSRAHRNSTRRQSRPQHCFIRDDDEHKAKFELGMGFLGGRQAALEKYSVHPEAEPHKSFYDERIAANGAFLTLYQGKSSKDDFFAKSHAHFNNIATFFKGPLLSYLPESGFIGGEIPGEDDYHLGAWLTRIAASVGAKNKDDAIPAFEKGFGERVPAKIVSYWKAWTERPSWIKVYPELH
;
A
#
# COMPACT_ATOMS: atom_id res chain seq x y z
N MET A 1 -53.22 -47.35 47.73
CA MET A 1 -53.39 -46.94 49.14
C MET A 1 -52.43 -47.81 49.95
N PHE A 2 -51.57 -47.19 50.78
CA PHE A 2 -50.50 -47.79 51.61
C PHE A 2 -49.33 -48.41 50.81
N LEU A 3 -48.04 -48.32 51.17
CA LEU A 3 -47.22 -47.56 52.12
C LEU A 3 -45.76 -47.83 51.69
N GLU A 4 -44.83 -46.91 51.92
CA GLU A 4 -43.37 -47.21 51.86
C GLU A 4 -42.94 -48.18 52.99
N PRO A 5 -41.72 -48.76 52.91
CA PRO A 5 -40.63 -48.13 53.68
C PRO A 5 -39.22 -48.16 53.06
N LEU A 6 -38.55 -47.04 53.30
CA LEU A 6 -37.13 -46.71 53.49
C LEU A 6 -36.11 -47.85 53.80
N SER A 7 -34.91 -47.68 53.22
CA SER A 7 -33.58 -47.63 53.89
C SER A 7 -32.53 -48.59 53.33
N GLY A 8 -31.42 -48.04 52.82
CA GLY A 8 -30.21 -48.79 52.47
C GLY A 8 -29.06 -47.87 52.08
N LEU A 9 -28.37 -47.34 53.08
CA LEU A 9 -27.15 -46.53 52.98
C LEU A 9 -26.00 -47.29 52.28
N GLN A 10 -25.28 -46.62 51.37
CA GLN A 10 -23.89 -46.93 51.04
C GLN A 10 -23.04 -45.63 50.88
N PRO A 11 -21.74 -45.67 51.24
CA PRO A 11 -20.89 -44.51 51.57
C PRO A 11 -20.20 -43.86 50.34
N PRO A 12 -19.50 -42.71 50.51
CA PRO A 12 -19.18 -41.79 49.43
C PRO A 12 -17.94 -42.24 48.64
N SER A 13 -18.03 -42.20 47.31
CA SER A 13 -16.86 -42.31 46.44
C SER A 13 -16.23 -40.93 46.24
N LEU A 14 -14.98 -40.83 46.69
CA LEU A 14 -14.07 -39.71 46.42
C LEU A 14 -13.66 -39.77 44.95
N LEU A 15 -14.01 -38.74 44.18
CA LEU A 15 -13.36 -38.44 42.91
C LEU A 15 -12.55 -37.13 43.02
N PRO A 16 -11.34 -37.08 42.45
CA PRO A 16 -10.39 -36.00 42.69
C PRO A 16 -10.72 -34.73 41.90
N GLN A 17 -10.54 -33.59 42.59
CA GLN A 17 -10.43 -32.27 41.98
C GLN A 17 -9.17 -32.19 41.11
N SER A 18 -9.35 -31.93 39.81
CA SER A 18 -8.28 -31.49 38.92
C SER A 18 -8.85 -30.71 37.72
N PHE A 19 -9.44 -29.56 38.02
CA PHE A 19 -9.64 -28.43 37.12
C PHE A 19 -9.23 -27.23 37.99
N SER A 20 -8.37 -26.28 37.65
CA SER A 20 -7.98 -25.76 36.36
C SER A 20 -6.72 -24.92 36.61
N LEU A 21 -5.56 -25.36 36.12
CA LEU A 21 -4.30 -24.59 36.12
C LEU A 21 -3.72 -24.47 34.70
N LYS A 22 -4.53 -24.76 33.67
CA LYS A 22 -4.19 -24.61 32.24
C LYS A 22 -4.80 -23.37 31.56
N VAL A 23 -5.60 -22.56 32.27
CA VAL A 23 -6.24 -21.37 31.68
C VAL A 23 -5.36 -20.11 31.78
N ILE A 24 -4.33 -20.10 32.62
CA ILE A 24 -3.48 -18.91 32.81
C ILE A 24 -2.32 -18.86 31.79
N LEU A 25 -1.79 -20.02 31.35
CA LEU A 25 -0.65 -20.06 30.42
C LEU A 25 -0.99 -19.78 28.95
N ILE A 26 -2.27 -19.88 28.54
CA ILE A 26 -2.68 -19.56 27.16
C ILE A 26 -2.89 -18.05 26.96
N ARG A 27 -3.06 -17.29 28.06
CA ARG A 27 -3.35 -15.85 27.98
C ARG A 27 -2.09 -15.01 27.74
N GLU A 28 -0.91 -15.45 28.17
CA GLU A 28 0.33 -14.69 27.97
C GLU A 28 0.95 -14.90 26.58
N GLU A 29 0.89 -16.12 26.01
CA GLU A 29 1.40 -16.35 24.65
C GLU A 29 0.59 -15.61 23.56
N GLY A 30 -0.73 -15.49 23.77
CA GLY A 30 -1.61 -14.74 22.87
C GLY A 30 -1.34 -13.23 22.86
N VAL A 31 -0.99 -12.64 24.00
CA VAL A 31 -0.66 -11.22 24.12
C VAL A 31 0.69 -10.93 23.48
N HIS A 32 1.68 -11.81 23.63
CA HIS A 32 3.00 -11.60 23.04
C HIS A 32 2.97 -11.79 21.51
N GLN A 33 2.26 -12.80 20.99
CA GLN A 33 2.08 -12.95 19.53
C GLN A 33 1.26 -11.81 18.92
N SER A 34 0.27 -11.28 19.63
CA SER A 34 -0.52 -10.11 19.23
C SER A 34 0.37 -8.87 19.08
N GLN A 35 1.19 -8.57 20.08
CA GLN A 35 2.11 -7.42 20.04
C GLN A 35 3.21 -7.57 18.98
N VAL A 36 3.72 -8.79 18.75
CA VAL A 36 4.70 -9.05 17.68
C VAL A 36 4.06 -8.91 16.29
N ARG A 37 2.80 -9.34 16.11
CA ARG A 37 2.04 -9.15 14.86
C ARG A 37 1.71 -7.68 14.61
N GLN A 38 1.27 -6.94 15.62
CA GLN A 38 1.02 -5.50 15.53
C GLN A 38 2.32 -4.72 15.24
N SER A 39 3.44 -5.10 15.86
CA SER A 39 4.75 -4.49 15.62
C SER A 39 5.34 -4.82 14.24
N ARG A 40 5.02 -5.99 13.67
CA ARG A 40 5.36 -6.33 12.27
C ARG A 40 4.45 -5.61 11.28
N ALA A 41 3.16 -5.47 11.58
CA ALA A 41 2.21 -4.71 10.75
C ALA A 41 2.57 -3.21 10.72
N HIS A 42 2.96 -2.64 11.87
CA HIS A 42 3.38 -1.25 11.95
C HIS A 42 4.72 -1.00 11.22
N ARG A 43 5.71 -1.90 11.36
CA ARG A 43 6.97 -1.84 10.59
C ARG A 43 6.78 -2.07 9.09
N ASN A 44 5.81 -2.88 8.69
CA ASN A 44 5.47 -3.08 7.28
C ASN A 44 4.62 -1.95 6.70
N SER A 45 3.85 -1.23 7.52
CA SER A 45 3.11 -0.02 7.13
C SER A 45 4.08 1.11 6.79
N THR A 46 5.05 1.38 7.67
CA THR A 46 6.09 2.41 7.43
C THR A 46 7.06 2.04 6.30
N ARG A 47 7.31 0.74 6.03
CA ARG A 47 8.10 0.30 4.85
C ARG A 47 7.31 0.25 3.53
N ARG A 48 5.98 0.22 3.54
CA ARG A 48 5.16 0.21 2.32
C ARG A 48 4.89 1.60 1.76
N GLN A 49 5.06 2.66 2.55
CA GLN A 49 4.94 4.05 2.09
C GLN A 49 6.17 4.56 1.31
N SER A 50 7.28 3.81 1.26
CA SER A 50 8.52 4.23 0.58
C SER A 50 8.83 3.46 -0.70
N ARG A 51 7.81 3.08 -1.49
CA ARG A 51 8.03 2.80 -2.92
C ARG A 51 7.79 4.11 -3.68
N PRO A 52 8.82 4.84 -4.13
CA PRO A 52 8.59 6.00 -4.96
C PRO A 52 8.15 5.50 -6.32
N GLN A 53 6.84 5.53 -6.53
CA GLN A 53 6.24 5.55 -7.86
C GLN A 53 6.18 7.00 -8.39
N HIS A 54 7.05 7.88 -7.88
CA HIS A 54 7.11 9.31 -8.17
C HIS A 54 8.12 9.67 -9.26
N CYS A 55 8.59 8.70 -10.04
CA CYS A 55 9.55 8.93 -11.13
C CYS A 55 8.92 9.47 -12.41
N PHE A 56 7.74 10.08 -12.36
CA PHE A 56 7.29 10.99 -13.41
C PHE A 56 7.70 12.39 -12.99
N ILE A 57 8.85 12.81 -13.49
CA ILE A 57 9.26 14.21 -13.47
C ILE A 57 9.21 14.65 -14.92
N ARG A 58 8.38 15.67 -15.18
CA ARG A 58 8.11 16.15 -16.53
C ARG A 58 8.95 17.36 -16.90
N ASP A 59 9.33 18.15 -15.90
CA ASP A 59 10.07 19.38 -16.06
C ASP A 59 11.01 19.63 -14.86
N ASP A 60 11.80 20.70 -14.94
CA ASP A 60 12.74 21.06 -13.89
C ASP A 60 12.06 21.53 -12.60
N ASP A 61 10.86 22.10 -12.66
CA ASP A 61 10.13 22.54 -11.47
C ASP A 61 9.67 21.33 -10.65
N GLU A 62 9.12 20.31 -11.31
CA GLU A 62 8.81 19.02 -10.69
C GLU A 62 10.06 18.30 -10.20
N HIS A 63 11.16 18.39 -10.95
CA HIS A 63 12.44 17.80 -10.55
C HIS A 63 12.89 18.39 -9.22
N LYS A 64 12.86 19.72 -9.13
CA LYS A 64 13.24 20.47 -7.93
C LYS A 64 12.31 20.16 -6.76
N ALA A 65 11.00 20.14 -6.99
CA ALA A 65 10.00 19.85 -5.96
C ALA A 65 10.14 18.42 -5.38
N LYS A 66 10.60 17.47 -6.21
CA LYS A 66 10.75 16.04 -5.83
C LYS A 66 12.20 15.65 -5.54
N PHE A 67 13.13 16.61 -5.56
CA PHE A 67 14.57 16.34 -5.51
C PHE A 67 15.01 15.63 -4.24
N GLU A 68 14.68 16.18 -3.07
CA GLU A 68 15.15 15.66 -1.78
C GLU A 68 14.67 14.23 -1.51
N LEU A 69 13.39 13.97 -1.82
CA LEU A 69 12.80 12.64 -1.69
C LEU A 69 13.47 11.64 -2.64
N GLY A 70 13.72 12.05 -3.89
CA GLY A 70 14.41 11.21 -4.88
C GLY A 70 15.85 10.91 -4.48
N MET A 71 16.59 11.92 -4.04
CA MET A 71 17.98 11.81 -3.62
C MET A 71 18.16 10.91 -2.39
N GLY A 72 17.36 11.10 -1.35
CA GLY A 72 17.44 10.29 -0.12
C GLY A 72 17.12 8.82 -0.40
N PHE A 73 16.08 8.56 -1.19
CA PHE A 73 15.70 7.19 -1.55
C PHE A 73 16.73 6.51 -2.46
N LEU A 74 17.10 7.15 -3.58
CA LEU A 74 18.02 6.55 -4.56
C LEU A 74 19.42 6.39 -3.97
N GLY A 75 19.89 7.37 -3.18
CA GLY A 75 21.18 7.29 -2.50
C GLY A 75 21.21 6.19 -1.44
N GLY A 76 20.19 6.12 -0.58
CA GLY A 76 20.10 5.05 0.43
C GLY A 76 20.00 3.65 -0.20
N ARG A 77 19.26 3.53 -1.31
CA ARG A 77 19.18 2.28 -2.08
C ARG A 77 20.51 1.92 -2.75
N GLN A 78 21.20 2.89 -3.33
CA GLN A 78 22.51 2.69 -3.96
C GLN A 78 23.51 2.14 -2.93
N ALA A 79 23.62 2.82 -1.78
CA ALA A 79 24.50 2.40 -0.70
C ALA A 79 24.17 1.01 -0.18
N ALA A 80 22.87 0.65 -0.08
CA ALA A 80 22.47 -0.69 0.30
C ALA A 80 22.85 -1.73 -0.75
N LEU A 81 22.64 -1.46 -2.04
CA LEU A 81 22.99 -2.39 -3.12
C LEU A 81 24.49 -2.67 -3.13
N GLU A 82 25.32 -1.62 -3.06
CA GLU A 82 26.79 -1.72 -3.02
C GLU A 82 27.27 -2.44 -1.75
N LYS A 83 26.66 -2.15 -0.60
CA LYS A 83 26.97 -2.84 0.65
C LYS A 83 26.66 -4.34 0.55
N TYR A 84 25.50 -4.68 -0.01
CA TYR A 84 25.04 -6.07 0.05
C TYR A 84 25.56 -6.95 -1.09
N SER A 85 25.99 -6.36 -2.21
CA SER A 85 26.48 -7.10 -3.38
C SER A 85 27.81 -7.82 -3.14
N VAL A 86 28.55 -7.46 -2.09
CA VAL A 86 29.86 -8.05 -1.77
C VAL A 86 29.78 -9.21 -0.77
N HIS A 87 28.59 -9.54 -0.25
CA HIS A 87 28.43 -10.68 0.65
C HIS A 87 28.56 -12.01 -0.09
N PRO A 88 29.07 -13.07 0.56
CA PRO A 88 29.12 -14.41 -0.04
C PRO A 88 27.76 -14.93 -0.52
N GLU A 89 26.66 -14.57 0.16
CA GLU A 89 25.30 -14.96 -0.23
C GLU A 89 24.81 -14.25 -1.50
N ALA A 90 25.46 -13.17 -1.93
CA ALA A 90 25.12 -12.43 -3.14
C ALA A 90 25.75 -13.02 -4.41
N GLU A 91 26.77 -13.88 -4.30
CA GLU A 91 27.47 -14.48 -5.45
C GLU A 91 26.52 -15.16 -6.45
N PRO A 92 25.58 -16.03 -6.02
CA PRO A 92 24.61 -16.65 -6.92
C PRO A 92 23.66 -15.66 -7.61
N HIS A 93 23.62 -14.41 -7.14
CA HIS A 93 22.74 -13.34 -7.60
C HIS A 93 23.52 -12.15 -8.16
N LYS A 94 24.80 -12.33 -8.52
CA LYS A 94 25.67 -11.25 -8.97
C LYS A 94 25.07 -10.42 -10.10
N SER A 95 24.49 -11.08 -11.12
CA SER A 95 23.85 -10.39 -12.25
C SER A 95 22.71 -9.47 -11.81
N PHE A 96 21.88 -9.93 -10.86
CA PHE A 96 20.82 -9.10 -10.29
C PHE A 96 21.39 -7.88 -9.59
N TYR A 97 22.45 -8.02 -8.78
CA TYR A 97 23.06 -6.87 -8.10
C TYR A 97 23.69 -5.89 -9.09
N ASP A 98 24.46 -6.37 -10.06
CA ASP A 98 25.11 -5.54 -11.08
C ASP A 98 24.07 -4.72 -11.86
N GLU A 99 22.99 -5.35 -12.32
CA GLU A 99 21.88 -4.68 -13.02
C GLU A 99 21.20 -3.64 -12.14
N ARG A 100 20.96 -3.95 -10.86
CA ARG A 100 20.28 -3.04 -9.93
C ARG A 100 21.16 -1.85 -9.55
N ILE A 101 22.46 -2.06 -9.37
CA ILE A 101 23.45 -1.00 -9.11
C ILE A 101 23.51 -0.06 -10.31
N ALA A 102 23.62 -0.61 -11.52
CA ALA A 102 23.69 0.19 -12.74
C ALA A 102 22.39 1.01 -12.95
N ALA A 103 21.23 0.36 -12.85
CA ALA A 103 19.94 1.03 -13.05
C ALA A 103 19.69 2.11 -11.99
N ASN A 104 19.92 1.81 -10.70
CA ASN A 104 19.70 2.77 -9.63
C ASN A 104 20.71 3.93 -9.68
N GLY A 105 21.98 3.64 -10.02
CA GLY A 105 23.02 4.63 -10.23
C GLY A 105 22.69 5.60 -11.35
N ALA A 106 22.16 5.12 -12.49
CA ALA A 106 21.73 5.97 -13.59
C ALA A 106 20.62 6.96 -13.18
N PHE A 107 19.61 6.50 -12.43
CA PHE A 107 18.59 7.40 -11.88
C PHE A 107 19.18 8.38 -10.87
N LEU A 108 20.09 7.94 -10.00
CA LEU A 108 20.73 8.80 -9.02
C LEU A 108 21.55 9.91 -9.70
N THR A 109 22.27 9.60 -10.77
CA THR A 109 23.01 10.61 -11.55
C THR A 109 22.10 11.64 -12.20
N LEU A 110 20.90 11.20 -12.66
CA LEU A 110 19.89 12.10 -13.20
C LEU A 110 19.39 13.07 -12.15
N TYR A 111 19.04 12.56 -10.96
CA TYR A 111 18.61 13.41 -9.85
C TYR A 111 19.70 14.38 -9.40
N GLN A 112 20.97 13.95 -9.41
CA GLN A 112 22.11 14.81 -9.10
C GLN A 112 22.39 15.89 -10.16
N GLY A 113 21.67 15.90 -11.28
CA GLY A 113 21.92 16.82 -12.41
C GLY A 113 23.23 16.53 -13.15
N LYS A 114 23.77 15.31 -13.03
CA LYS A 114 25.02 14.89 -13.67
C LYS A 114 24.82 14.26 -15.05
N SER A 115 23.58 14.02 -15.46
CA SER A 115 23.21 13.54 -16.79
C SER A 115 22.13 14.44 -17.39
N SER A 116 22.01 14.46 -18.72
CA SER A 116 20.88 15.13 -19.37
C SER A 116 19.56 14.51 -18.89
N LYS A 117 18.54 15.36 -18.75
CA LYS A 117 17.19 14.98 -18.37
C LYS A 117 16.23 14.90 -19.56
N ASP A 118 16.65 15.34 -20.75
CA ASP A 118 15.76 15.54 -21.90
C ASP A 118 15.04 14.25 -22.29
N ASP A 119 15.79 13.16 -22.47
CA ASP A 119 15.22 11.84 -22.79
C ASP A 119 14.32 11.31 -21.68
N PHE A 120 14.63 11.64 -20.43
CA PHE A 120 13.84 11.21 -19.28
C PHE A 120 12.53 12.00 -19.17
N PHE A 121 12.56 13.31 -19.40
CA PHE A 121 11.38 14.15 -19.48
C PHE A 121 10.51 13.73 -20.66
N ALA A 122 11.08 13.48 -21.84
CA ALA A 122 10.36 12.98 -23.01
C ALA A 122 9.64 11.66 -22.72
N LYS A 123 10.32 10.69 -22.10
CA LYS A 123 9.70 9.42 -21.68
C LYS A 123 8.63 9.61 -20.61
N SER A 124 8.88 10.49 -19.64
CA SER A 124 7.94 10.81 -18.57
C SER A 124 6.66 11.44 -19.13
N HIS A 125 6.79 12.38 -20.06
CA HIS A 125 5.66 12.94 -20.81
C HIS A 125 4.90 11.87 -21.59
N ALA A 126 5.58 11.00 -22.33
CA ALA A 126 4.94 9.94 -23.09
C ALA A 126 4.15 8.99 -22.18
N HIS A 127 4.72 8.56 -21.06
CA HIS A 127 4.03 7.72 -20.08
C HIS A 127 2.83 8.44 -19.46
N PHE A 128 3.00 9.71 -19.09
CA PHE A 128 1.93 10.49 -18.50
C PHE A 128 0.77 10.72 -19.49
N ASN A 129 1.08 10.96 -20.76
CA ASN A 129 0.07 11.06 -21.82
C ASN A 129 -0.68 9.74 -22.02
N ASN A 130 0.01 8.60 -22.01
CA ASN A 130 -0.64 7.29 -22.09
C ASN A 130 -1.59 7.04 -20.91
N ILE A 131 -1.20 7.46 -19.70
CA ILE A 131 -2.06 7.39 -18.51
C ILE A 131 -3.29 8.27 -18.71
N ALA A 132 -3.13 9.51 -19.17
CA ALA A 132 -4.23 10.43 -19.43
C ALA A 132 -5.20 9.87 -20.49
N THR A 133 -4.66 9.27 -21.56
CA THR A 133 -5.45 8.62 -22.62
C THR A 133 -6.24 7.44 -22.06
N PHE A 134 -5.60 6.55 -21.29
CA PHE A 134 -6.28 5.41 -20.67
C PHE A 134 -7.38 5.87 -19.71
N PHE A 135 -7.06 6.83 -18.83
CA PHE A 135 -7.94 7.39 -17.82
C PHE A 135 -9.19 8.00 -18.45
N LYS A 136 -9.04 8.78 -19.52
CA LYS A 136 -10.17 9.49 -20.15
C LYS A 136 -10.96 8.67 -21.17
N GLY A 137 -10.42 7.55 -21.64
CA GLY A 137 -11.04 6.71 -22.66
C GLY A 137 -11.35 5.30 -22.15
N PRO A 138 -10.45 4.32 -22.39
CA PRO A 138 -10.68 2.92 -22.05
C PRO A 138 -11.16 2.65 -20.63
N LEU A 139 -10.68 3.38 -19.62
CA LEU A 139 -11.12 3.17 -18.24
C LEU A 139 -12.65 3.31 -18.08
N LEU A 140 -13.27 4.23 -18.83
CA LEU A 140 -14.69 4.52 -18.71
C LEU A 140 -15.59 3.34 -19.11
N SER A 141 -15.11 2.43 -19.98
CA SER A 141 -15.88 1.23 -20.35
C SER A 141 -15.87 0.16 -19.26
N TYR A 142 -14.92 0.22 -18.32
CA TYR A 142 -14.85 -0.71 -17.18
C TYR A 142 -15.60 -0.18 -15.95
N LEU A 143 -15.84 1.13 -15.89
CA LEU A 143 -16.50 1.74 -14.74
C LEU A 143 -18.03 1.61 -14.81
N PRO A 144 -18.69 1.20 -13.70
CA PRO A 144 -20.13 1.28 -13.61
C PRO A 144 -20.60 2.74 -13.62
N GLU A 145 -21.89 2.97 -13.85
CA GLU A 145 -22.47 4.32 -13.70
C GLU A 145 -22.35 4.83 -12.25
N SER A 146 -22.45 3.91 -11.29
CA SER A 146 -22.30 4.18 -9.85
C SER A 146 -21.80 2.93 -9.11
N GLY A 147 -21.04 3.12 -8.03
CA GLY A 147 -20.56 2.02 -7.19
C GLY A 147 -19.20 1.48 -7.65
N PHE A 148 -19.01 0.17 -7.51
CA PHE A 148 -17.75 -0.52 -7.75
C PHE A 148 -17.82 -1.47 -8.94
N ILE A 149 -16.67 -1.79 -9.53
CA ILE A 149 -16.54 -2.79 -10.62
C ILE A 149 -17.07 -4.15 -10.13
N GLY A 150 -16.78 -4.52 -8.88
CA GLY A 150 -17.32 -5.71 -8.22
C GLY A 150 -18.81 -5.65 -7.86
N GLY A 151 -19.52 -4.54 -8.14
CA GLY A 151 -20.92 -4.34 -7.79
C GLY A 151 -21.11 -3.68 -6.43
N GLU A 152 -21.94 -4.28 -5.57
CA GLU A 152 -22.23 -3.74 -4.22
C GLU A 152 -21.00 -3.74 -3.32
N ILE A 153 -20.17 -4.79 -3.44
CA ILE A 153 -18.94 -4.95 -2.67
C ILE A 153 -17.76 -4.81 -3.64
N PRO A 154 -16.75 -3.98 -3.32
CA PRO A 154 -15.58 -3.83 -4.18
C PRO A 154 -14.81 -5.14 -4.28
N GLY A 155 -14.52 -5.52 -5.53
CA GLY A 155 -13.74 -6.69 -5.88
C GLY A 155 -12.24 -6.40 -5.98
N GLU A 156 -11.47 -7.39 -6.44
CA GLU A 156 -10.02 -7.26 -6.64
C GLU A 156 -9.67 -6.08 -7.56
N ASP A 157 -10.39 -5.93 -8.67
CA ASP A 157 -10.20 -4.85 -9.64
C ASP A 157 -10.34 -3.47 -9.00
N ASP A 158 -11.28 -3.30 -8.07
CA ASP A 158 -11.48 -2.03 -7.37
C ASP A 158 -10.31 -1.68 -6.46
N TYR A 159 -9.68 -2.69 -5.81
CA TYR A 159 -8.48 -2.48 -5.00
C TYR A 159 -7.29 -2.04 -5.86
N HIS A 160 -7.13 -2.64 -7.04
CA HIS A 160 -6.09 -2.23 -7.98
C HIS A 160 -6.35 -0.83 -8.52
N LEU A 161 -7.57 -0.56 -8.97
CA LEU A 161 -7.94 0.73 -9.55
C LEU A 161 -7.89 1.85 -8.51
N GLY A 162 -8.46 1.66 -7.32
CA GLY A 162 -8.43 2.65 -6.25
C GLY A 162 -7.01 2.99 -5.80
N ALA A 163 -6.14 1.98 -5.65
CA ALA A 163 -4.73 2.20 -5.35
C ALA A 163 -3.99 2.91 -6.50
N TRP A 164 -4.32 2.58 -7.76
CA TRP A 164 -3.73 3.25 -8.92
C TRP A 164 -4.18 4.71 -9.00
N LEU A 165 -5.47 5.00 -8.93
CA LEU A 165 -6.04 6.36 -8.96
C LEU A 165 -5.43 7.25 -7.87
N THR A 166 -5.30 6.73 -6.65
CA THR A 166 -4.69 7.48 -5.53
C THR A 166 -3.25 7.88 -5.85
N ARG A 167 -2.48 6.96 -6.46
CA ARG A 167 -1.09 7.24 -6.82
C ARG A 167 -0.98 8.24 -7.96
N ILE A 168 -1.88 8.17 -8.94
CA ILE A 168 -1.94 9.17 -10.01
C ILE A 168 -2.31 10.53 -9.42
N ALA A 169 -3.34 10.61 -8.56
CA ALA A 169 -3.76 11.85 -7.89
C ALA A 169 -2.58 12.50 -7.15
N ALA A 170 -1.87 11.74 -6.33
CA ALA A 170 -0.68 12.23 -5.64
C ALA A 170 0.42 12.69 -6.62
N SER A 171 0.62 11.95 -7.72
CA SER A 171 1.64 12.28 -8.73
C SER A 171 1.33 13.59 -9.49
N VAL A 172 0.04 13.94 -9.61
CA VAL A 172 -0.41 15.22 -10.19
C VAL A 172 -0.61 16.33 -9.15
N GLY A 173 -0.28 16.07 -7.88
CA GLY A 173 -0.19 17.09 -6.83
C GLY A 173 -1.36 17.13 -5.85
N ALA A 174 -2.27 16.14 -5.86
CA ALA A 174 -3.30 16.03 -4.83
C ALA A 174 -2.68 15.76 -3.46
N LYS A 175 -3.17 16.45 -2.41
CA LYS A 175 -2.69 16.26 -1.03
C LYS A 175 -3.67 15.49 -0.15
N ASN A 176 -4.95 15.50 -0.51
CA ASN A 176 -6.03 14.80 0.19
C ASN A 176 -7.07 14.31 -0.85
N LYS A 177 -8.15 13.68 -0.37
CA LYS A 177 -9.20 13.14 -1.25
C LYS A 177 -9.93 14.21 -2.07
N ASP A 178 -10.10 15.41 -1.51
CA ASP A 178 -10.90 16.49 -2.10
C ASP A 178 -10.11 17.24 -3.18
N ASP A 179 -8.78 17.26 -3.05
CA ASP A 179 -7.86 17.82 -4.04
C ASP A 179 -7.69 16.93 -5.30
N ALA A 180 -8.10 15.66 -5.24
CA ALA A 180 -7.80 14.70 -6.29
C ALA A 180 -8.42 15.08 -7.65
N ILE A 181 -9.69 15.46 -7.67
CA ILE A 181 -10.37 15.84 -8.92
C ILE A 181 -9.75 17.10 -9.53
N PRO A 182 -9.60 18.23 -8.80
CA PRO A 182 -8.88 19.39 -9.32
C PRO A 182 -7.46 19.07 -9.80
N ALA A 183 -6.74 18.20 -9.09
CA ALA A 183 -5.39 17.83 -9.47
C ALA A 183 -5.34 16.99 -10.76
N PHE A 184 -6.30 16.07 -10.97
CA PHE A 184 -6.46 15.37 -12.24
C PHE A 184 -6.75 16.34 -13.38
N GLU A 185 -7.65 17.29 -13.19
CA GLU A 185 -8.01 18.26 -14.22
C GLU A 185 -6.82 19.13 -14.63
N LYS A 186 -6.09 19.65 -13.63
CA LYS A 186 -4.84 20.38 -13.86
C LYS A 186 -3.79 19.49 -14.54
N GLY A 187 -3.64 18.26 -14.06
CA GLY A 187 -2.61 17.34 -14.52
C GLY A 187 -2.83 16.87 -15.95
N PHE A 188 -4.07 16.60 -16.33
CA PHE A 188 -4.46 16.09 -17.65
C PHE A 188 -4.95 17.17 -18.64
N GLY A 189 -5.08 18.42 -18.18
CA GLY A 189 -5.46 19.58 -18.99
C GLY A 189 -6.93 19.62 -19.42
N GLU A 190 -7.77 18.76 -18.87
CA GLU A 190 -9.16 18.58 -19.27
C GLU A 190 -10.03 18.17 -18.07
N ARG A 191 -11.35 18.36 -18.21
CA ARG A 191 -12.32 17.99 -17.19
C ARG A 191 -12.35 16.47 -16.97
N VAL A 192 -12.43 16.03 -15.71
CA VAL A 192 -12.53 14.61 -15.37
C VAL A 192 -13.93 14.08 -15.72
N PRO A 193 -14.05 12.94 -16.43
CA PRO A 193 -15.33 12.30 -16.71
C PRO A 193 -16.14 11.98 -15.45
N ALA A 194 -17.47 12.17 -15.52
CA ALA A 194 -18.37 12.00 -14.38
C ALA A 194 -18.30 10.60 -13.73
N LYS A 195 -18.11 9.54 -14.53
CA LYS A 195 -17.94 8.17 -14.01
C LYS A 195 -16.74 8.04 -13.06
N ILE A 196 -15.64 8.73 -13.37
CA ILE A 196 -14.44 8.69 -12.52
C ILE A 196 -14.66 9.49 -11.26
N VAL A 197 -15.33 10.65 -11.35
CA VAL A 197 -15.71 11.44 -10.17
C VAL A 197 -16.60 10.62 -9.23
N SER A 198 -17.63 9.96 -9.79
CA SER A 198 -18.53 9.06 -9.07
C SER A 198 -17.78 7.91 -8.40
N TYR A 199 -16.92 7.22 -9.15
CA TYR A 199 -16.10 6.13 -8.63
C TYR A 199 -15.13 6.58 -7.53
N TRP A 200 -14.41 7.69 -7.73
CA TRP A 200 -13.47 8.24 -6.75
C TRP A 200 -14.16 8.59 -5.42
N LYS A 201 -15.35 9.20 -5.50
CA LYS A 201 -16.18 9.49 -4.34
C LYS A 201 -16.57 8.21 -3.62
N ALA A 202 -17.16 7.24 -4.34
CA ALA A 202 -17.55 5.96 -3.76
C ALA A 202 -16.38 5.24 -3.08
N TRP A 203 -15.19 5.29 -3.68
CA TRP A 203 -13.98 4.67 -3.15
C TRP A 203 -13.47 5.34 -1.87
N THR A 204 -13.36 6.66 -1.87
CA THR A 204 -12.77 7.43 -0.76
C THR A 204 -13.70 7.55 0.43
N GLU A 205 -15.01 7.47 0.25
CA GLU A 205 -16.02 7.49 1.34
C GLU A 205 -16.14 6.16 2.09
N ARG A 206 -15.43 5.11 1.67
CA ARG A 206 -15.48 3.80 2.34
C ARG A 206 -14.96 3.89 3.78
N PRO A 207 -15.64 3.29 4.78
CA PRO A 207 -15.14 3.24 6.15
C PRO A 207 -13.76 2.59 6.27
N SER A 208 -13.47 1.56 5.47
CA SER A 208 -12.16 0.91 5.44
C SER A 208 -11.07 1.83 4.90
N TRP A 209 -11.40 2.71 3.94
CA TRP A 209 -10.48 3.69 3.41
C TRP A 209 -10.18 4.77 4.45
N ILE A 210 -11.22 5.37 5.04
CA ILE A 210 -11.11 6.38 6.11
C ILE A 210 -10.25 5.85 7.26
N LYS A 211 -10.46 4.59 7.65
CA LYS A 211 -9.70 3.94 8.72
C LYS A 211 -8.20 3.83 8.43
N VAL A 212 -7.82 3.62 7.18
CA VAL A 212 -6.41 3.41 6.77
C VAL A 212 -5.74 4.74 6.42
N TYR A 213 -6.50 5.73 5.98
CA TYR A 213 -6.02 7.05 5.56
C TYR A 213 -6.76 8.19 6.28
N PRO A 214 -6.76 8.22 7.63
CA PRO A 214 -7.46 9.26 8.38
C PRO A 214 -6.93 10.66 8.08
N GLU A 215 -5.66 10.79 7.69
CA GLU A 215 -5.01 12.06 7.35
C GLU A 215 -5.39 12.62 5.98
N LEU A 216 -6.03 11.82 5.13
CA LEU A 216 -6.47 12.23 3.79
C LEU A 216 -7.95 12.65 3.75
N HIS A 217 -8.61 12.68 4.92
CA HIS A 217 -10.03 12.96 5.11
C HIS A 217 -10.30 14.28 5.82
#